data_AF-A0A7W1B043-F1
#
_entry.id   AF-A0A7W1B043-F1
#
_cell.length_a   1.000
_cell.length_b   1.000
_cell.length_c   1.000
_cell.angle_alpha   90.00
_cell.angle_beta   90.00
_cell.angle_gamma   90.00
#
_symmetry.space_group_name_H-M   'P 1'
#
loop_
_entity.id
_entity.type
_entity.pdbx_description
1 polymer ?
#
loop_
_entity_poly.entity_id
_entity_poly.type
_entity_poly.pdbx_seq_one_letter_code
_entity_poly.pdbx_strand_id
1 'polypeptide(L)' 'MPDEPMRAGAASLLSTGMVITLCLVVGFGLGWALDAAAGTSPAFSLVGLLLGIVAAACYTVVSFRRQLKQ' A
#
# COMPACT_ATOMS: atom_id res chain seq x y z
N MET A 1 -10.84 -31.48 -10.69
CA MET A 1 -11.48 -30.25 -11.18
C MET A 1 -10.36 -29.30 -11.60
N PRO A 2 -10.28 -28.88 -12.88
CA PRO A 2 -9.08 -28.28 -13.47
C PRO A 2 -8.94 -26.74 -13.30
N ASP A 3 -9.49 -26.15 -12.23
CA ASP A 3 -9.56 -24.68 -12.04
C ASP A 3 -8.72 -24.18 -10.84
N GLU A 4 -8.05 -25.08 -10.11
CA GLU A 4 -7.25 -24.81 -8.91
C GLU A 4 -6.11 -23.78 -9.08
N PRO A 5 -5.29 -23.79 -10.17
CA PRO A 5 -4.12 -22.91 -10.23
C PRO A 5 -4.51 -21.44 -10.48
N MET A 6 -5.60 -21.19 -11.22
CA MET A 6 -6.04 -19.82 -11.53
C MET A 6 -6.65 -19.13 -10.29
N ARG A 7 -7.34 -19.87 -9.42
CA ARG A 7 -7.87 -19.34 -8.15
C ARG A 7 -6.75 -18.96 -7.17
N ALA A 8 -5.69 -19.76 -7.09
CA ALA A 8 -4.54 -19.47 -6.25
C ALA A 8 -3.76 -18.22 -6.73
N GLY A 9 -3.59 -18.06 -8.05
CA GLY A 9 -2.98 -16.86 -8.64
C GLY A 9 -3.81 -15.60 -8.42
N ALA A 10 -5.12 -15.68 -8.65
CA ALA A 10 -6.06 -14.57 -8.41
C ALA A 10 -6.09 -14.15 -6.93
N ALA A 11 -6.11 -15.11 -6.01
CA ALA A 11 -6.05 -14.83 -4.57
C ALA A 11 -4.74 -14.14 -4.16
N SER A 12 -3.60 -14.55 -4.73
CA SER A 12 -2.30 -13.94 -4.46
C SER A 12 -2.23 -12.49 -4.94
N LEU A 13 -2.76 -12.21 -6.15
CA LEU A 13 -2.88 -10.85 -6.70
C LEU A 13 -3.80 -9.97 -5.84
N LEU A 14 -4.94 -10.52 -5.43
CA LEU A 14 -5.91 -9.81 -4.59
C LEU A 14 -5.31 -9.47 -3.21
N SER A 15 -4.59 -10.42 -2.60
CA SER A 15 -3.93 -10.20 -1.30
C SER A 15 -2.84 -9.12 -1.40
N THR A 16 -2.06 -9.13 -2.48
CA THR A 16 -1.01 -8.11 -2.73
C THR A 16 -1.63 -6.73 -2.95
N GLY A 17 -2.69 -6.65 -3.76
CA GLY A 17 -3.42 -5.41 -3.98
C GLY A 17 -4.06 -4.86 -2.70
N MET A 18 -4.59 -5.73 -1.84
CA MET A 18 -5.10 -5.36 -0.52
C MET A 18 -4.01 -4.76 0.37
N VAL A 19 -2.83 -5.38 0.45
CA VAL A 19 -1.73 -4.88 1.28
C VAL A 19 -1.28 -3.49 0.82
N ILE A 20 -1.17 -3.28 -0.50
CA ILE A 20 -0.80 -1.98 -1.07
C ILE A 20 -1.86 -0.93 -0.75
N THR A 21 -3.13 -1.25 -0.99
CA THR A 21 -4.26 -0.35 -0.71
C THR A 21 -4.33 -0.01 0.78
N LEU A 22 -4.15 -1.00 1.66
CA LEU A 22 -4.15 -0.80 3.11
C LEU A 22 -3.03 0.14 3.53
N CYS A 23 -1.82 -0.04 2.99
CA CYS A 23 -0.68 0.82 3.29
C CYS A 23 -0.94 2.28 2.86
N LEU A 24 -1.53 2.46 1.68
CA LEU A 24 -1.91 3.79 1.17
C LEU A 24 -3.03 4.43 2.00
N VAL A 25 -4.10 3.69 2.31
CA VAL A 25 -5.24 4.19 3.09
C VAL A 25 -4.82 4.55 4.52
N VAL A 26 -3.96 3.75 5.15
CA VAL A 26 -3.42 4.04 6.48
C VAL A 26 -2.50 5.26 6.43
N GLY A 27 -1.56 5.33 5.49
CA GLY A 27 -0.66 6.48 5.36
C GLY A 27 -1.40 7.80 5.05
N PHE A 28 -2.37 7.75 4.13
CA PHE A 28 -3.21 8.88 3.79
C PHE A 28 -4.16 9.26 4.92
N GLY A 29 -4.80 8.28 5.57
CA GLY A 29 -5.73 8.50 6.67
C GLY A 29 -5.08 9.12 7.90
N LEU A 30 -3.86 8.66 8.26
CA LEU A 30 -3.08 9.30 9.32
C LEU A 30 -2.66 10.73 8.93
N GLY A 31 -2.19 10.94 7.69
CA GLY A 31 -1.84 12.28 7.20
C GLY A 31 -3.03 13.25 7.24
N TRP A 32 -4.20 12.80 6.80
CA TRP A 32 -5.43 13.58 6.80
C TRP A 32 -5.95 13.89 8.21
N ALA A 33 -5.87 12.94 9.14
CA ALA A 33 -6.29 13.15 10.53
C ALA A 33 -5.40 14.20 11.24
N LEU A 34 -4.10 14.19 10.97
CA LEU A 34 -3.16 15.21 11.46
C LEU A 34 -3.42 16.58 10.83
N ASP A 35 -3.71 16.65 9.53
CA ASP A 35 -4.03 17.87 8.79
C ASP A 35 -5.36 18.50 9.28
N ALA A 36 -6.38 17.66 9.51
CA ALA A 36 -7.68 18.07 10.06
C ALA A 36 -7.59 18.57 11.52
N ALA A 37 -6.70 17.99 12.33
CA ALA A 37 -6.48 18.42 13.71
C ALA A 37 -5.63 19.70 13.80
N ALA A 38 -4.68 19.90 12.88
CA ALA A 38 -3.79 21.05 12.87
C ALA A 38 -4.41 22.31 12.21
N GLY A 39 -5.47 22.14 11.40
CA GLY A 39 -6.11 23.25 10.68
C GLY A 39 -5.19 23.93 9.66
N THR A 40 -4.06 23.31 9.34
CA THR A 40 -3.07 23.82 8.39
C THR A 40 -3.49 23.49 6.97
N SER A 41 -3.06 24.31 6.03
CA SER A 41 -3.13 24.06 4.58
C SER A 41 -2.74 22.61 4.27
N PRO A 42 -3.23 21.98 3.17
CA PRO A 42 -3.20 20.52 2.91
C PRO A 42 -1.80 19.91 2.67
N ALA A 43 -0.75 20.55 3.19
CA ALA A 43 0.63 20.13 3.19
C ALA A 43 0.85 18.87 4.04
N PHE A 44 0.18 18.69 5.19
CA PHE A 44 0.35 17.47 5.99
C PHE A 44 -0.32 16.27 5.33
N SER A 45 -1.48 16.49 4.70
CA SER A 45 -2.11 15.49 3.82
C SER A 45 -1.19 15.08 2.65
N LEU A 46 -0.52 16.04 2.01
CA LEU A 46 0.44 15.78 0.93
C LEU A 46 1.69 15.03 1.39
N VAL A 47 2.26 15.40 2.53
CA VAL A 47 3.43 14.73 3.12
C VAL A 47 3.07 13.31 3.58
N GLY A 48 1.91 13.13 4.22
CA GLY A 48 1.40 11.81 4.60
C GLY A 48 1.11 10.91 3.40
N LEU A 49 0.56 11.47 2.32
CA LEU A 49 0.37 10.76 1.06
C LEU A 49 1.72 10.36 0.43
N LEU A 50 2.67 11.29 0.36
CA LEU A 50 4.03 11.03 -0.14
C LEU A 50 4.72 9.92 0.67
N LEU A 51 4.61 9.95 2.00
CA LEU A 51 5.19 8.94 2.87
C LEU A 51 4.51 7.57 2.69
N GLY A 52 3.19 7.55 2.52
CA GLY A 52 2.43 6.34 2.18
C GLY A 52 2.82 5.74 0.83
N ILE A 53 3.03 6.58 -0.20
CA ILE A 53 3.51 6.16 -1.51
C ILE A 53 4.92 5.55 -1.41
N VAL A 54 5.82 6.19 -0.66
CA VAL A 54 7.19 5.69 -0.46
C VAL A 54 7.18 4.36 0.29
N ALA A 55 6.36 4.23 1.35
CA ALA A 55 6.22 2.99 2.10
C ALA A 55 5.67 1.85 1.25
N ALA A 56 4.61 2.12 0.47
CA ALA A 56 4.03 1.18 -0.47
C ALA A 56 5.07 0.74 -1.51
N ALA A 57 5.76 1.68 -2.17
CA ALA A 57 6.80 1.39 -3.16
C ALA A 57 7.93 0.55 -2.57
N CYS A 58 8.38 0.88 -1.36
CA CYS A 58 9.41 0.11 -0.67
C CYS A 58 8.94 -1.32 -0.37
N TYR A 59 7.68 -1.51 0.05
CA TYR A 59 7.09 -2.82 0.29
C TYR A 59 7.00 -3.64 -1.01
N THR A 60 6.57 -3.03 -2.12
CA THR A 60 6.50 -3.69 -3.43
C THR A 60 7.90 -4.12 -3.89
N VAL A 61 8.89 -3.23 -3.77
CA VAL A 61 10.28 -3.51 -4.16
C VAL A 61 10.88 -4.61 -3.27
N VAL A 62 10.66 -4.60 -1.96
CA VAL A 62 11.13 -5.66 -1.06
C VAL A 62 10.49 -7.00 -1.41
N SER A 63 9.18 -7.03 -1.67
CA SER A 63 8.45 -8.23 -2.05
C SER A 63 8.97 -8.80 -3.39
N PHE A 64 9.17 -7.93 -4.39
CA PHE A 64 9.74 -8.30 -5.69
C PHE A 64 11.18 -8.80 -5.59
N ARG A 65 12.02 -8.11 -4.80
CA ARG A 65 13.41 -8.53 -4.58
C ARG A 65 13.49 -9.86 -3.81
N ARG A 66 12.51 -10.15 -2.96
CA ARG A 66 12.41 -11.45 -2.29
C ARG A 66 12.11 -12.57 -3.27
N GLN A 67 11.33 -12.29 -4.32
CA GLN A 67 11.04 -13.26 -5.39
C GLN A 67 12.23 -13.47 -6.33
N LEU A 68 13.03 -12.44 -6.63
CA LEU A 68 14.23 -12.57 -7.47
C LEU A 68 15.42 -13.27 -6.79
N LYS A 69 15.37 -13.48 -5.48
CA LYS A 69 16.42 -14.18 -4.72
C LYS A 69 16.11 -15.66 -4.48
N GLN A 70 14.96 -16.15 -4.95
CA GLN A 70 14.62 -17.57 -5.03
C GLN A 70 14.90 -18.08 -6.44
#